data_AF-A0A524G7B7-F1
#
_entry.id   AF-A0A524G7B7-F1
#
_cell.length_a   1.000
_cell.length_b   1.000
_cell.length_c   1.000
_cell.angle_alpha   90.00
_cell.angle_beta   90.00
_cell.angle_gamma   90.00
#
_symmetry.space_group_name_H-M   'P 1'
#
loop_
_entity.id
_entity.type
_entity.pdbx_description
1 polymer ?
#
loop_
_entity_poly.entity_id
_entity_poly.type
_entity_poly.pdbx_seq_one_letter_code
_entity_poly.pdbx_strand_id
1 'polypeptide(L)'
;MIDLPILSIDVEGAPVEYLLDQVLTSTDASIINTISSFRELHGKFPSAMEILDELLDSTKLKKTQLYDRLNRLANRGFVLVKLLPRPRRYQVTTDTIKEGVHNWVQEQTTSLEGLTNELLSIQNFLKRMDTSKLTAAIADKLSIKYP
;
A
#
# COMPACT_ATOMS: atom_id res chain seq x y z
N MET A 1 38.59 -15.04 6.93
CA MET A 1 37.38 -14.22 6.74
C MET A 1 36.33 -15.09 6.09
N ILE A 2 35.38 -15.60 6.88
CA ILE A 2 34.18 -16.20 6.29
C ILE A 2 33.21 -15.03 6.17
N ASP A 3 33.00 -14.57 4.94
CA ASP A 3 31.89 -13.67 4.66
C ASP A 3 30.63 -14.45 5.00
N LEU A 4 30.05 -14.12 6.16
CA LEU A 4 28.65 -14.41 6.38
C LEU A 4 27.92 -13.82 5.18
N PRO A 5 27.03 -14.57 4.50
CA PRO A 5 26.00 -13.91 3.74
C PRO A 5 25.19 -13.17 4.80
N ILE A 6 25.58 -11.92 5.08
CA ILE A 6 24.62 -10.89 5.39
C ILE A 6 23.59 -11.14 4.31
N LEU A 7 22.39 -11.54 4.72
CA LEU A 7 21.25 -11.40 3.84
C LEU A 7 21.28 -9.91 3.52
N SER A 8 21.92 -9.56 2.41
CA SER A 8 21.56 -8.43 1.59
C SER A 8 20.16 -8.77 1.14
N ILE A 9 19.21 -8.74 2.08
CA ILE A 9 17.89 -8.27 1.76
C ILE A 9 18.20 -6.84 1.39
N ASP A 10 18.56 -6.67 0.13
CA ASP A 10 18.61 -5.39 -0.50
C ASP A 10 17.13 -5.00 -0.59
N VAL A 11 16.63 -4.49 0.55
CA VAL A 11 15.35 -3.80 0.61
C VAL A 11 15.49 -2.43 -0.10
N GLU A 12 16.64 -2.12 -0.67
CA GLU A 12 16.84 -1.04 -1.66
C GLU A 12 16.24 -1.47 -3.01
N GLY A 13 14.92 -1.65 -3.00
CA GLY A 13 14.18 -2.11 -4.18
C GLY A 13 12.74 -2.51 -3.93
N ALA A 14 12.17 -2.19 -2.75
CA ALA A 14 10.75 -2.27 -2.42
C ALA A 14 10.06 -3.66 -2.50
N PRO A 15 9.55 -4.20 -1.37
CA PRO A 15 8.12 -4.57 -1.42
C PRO A 15 7.31 -4.41 -0.11
N VAL A 16 7.89 -4.33 1.08
CA VAL A 16 7.07 -4.29 2.33
C VAL A 16 6.28 -3.00 2.45
N GLU A 17 6.89 -1.87 2.07
CA GLU A 17 6.18 -0.59 2.03
C GLU A 17 5.08 -0.58 0.95
N TYR A 18 5.28 -1.27 -0.18
CA TYR A 18 4.24 -1.42 -1.22
C TYR A 18 3.06 -2.27 -0.74
N LEU A 19 3.30 -3.30 0.07
CA LEU A 19 2.26 -4.16 0.61
C LEU A 19 1.37 -3.44 1.62
N LEU A 20 1.93 -2.47 2.36
CA LEU A 20 1.18 -1.67 3.33
C LEU A 20 0.49 -0.45 2.69
N ASP A 21 1.04 0.12 1.61
CA ASP A 21 0.43 1.24 0.88
C ASP A 21 -0.75 0.81 -0.04
N GLN A 22 -1.00 -0.49 -0.08
CA GLN A 22 -2.08 -1.14 -0.82
C GLN A 22 -3.40 -1.28 -0.05
N VAL A 23 -3.38 -1.05 1.26
CA VAL A 23 -4.57 -1.21 2.09
C VAL A 23 -5.49 0.01 1.94
N LEU A 24 -6.77 -0.23 1.64
CA LEU A 24 -7.80 0.79 1.76
C LEU A 24 -7.94 1.21 3.23
N THR A 25 -7.63 2.46 3.52
CA THR A 25 -7.70 2.98 4.89
C THR A 25 -9.08 3.53 5.21
N SER A 26 -9.37 3.74 6.50
CA SER A 26 -10.58 4.44 6.93
C SER A 26 -10.70 5.83 6.31
N THR A 27 -9.58 6.53 6.11
CA THR A 27 -9.54 7.82 5.40
C THR A 27 -10.00 7.70 3.95
N ASP A 28 -9.63 6.62 3.26
CA ASP A 28 -10.05 6.41 1.87
C ASP A 28 -11.55 6.13 1.80
N ALA A 29 -12.08 5.34 2.74
CA ALA A 29 -13.52 5.13 2.88
C ALA A 29 -14.25 6.45 3.17
N SER A 30 -13.72 7.31 4.06
CA SER A 30 -14.29 8.64 4.31
C SER A 30 -14.29 9.50 3.04
N ILE A 31 -13.19 9.53 2.28
CA ILE A 31 -13.11 10.28 1.01
C ILE A 31 -14.18 9.77 0.02
N ILE A 32 -14.29 8.46 -0.18
CA ILE A 32 -15.27 7.85 -1.10
C ILE A 32 -16.69 8.22 -0.66
N ASN A 33 -16.99 8.08 0.64
CA ASN A 33 -18.30 8.39 1.19
C ASN A 33 -18.63 9.87 1.03
N THR A 34 -17.70 10.77 1.34
CA THR A 34 -17.86 12.21 1.12
C THR A 34 -18.16 12.50 -0.34
N ILE A 35 -17.42 11.94 -1.30
CA ILE A 35 -17.68 12.18 -2.73
C ILE A 35 -19.05 11.65 -3.14
N SER A 36 -19.44 10.48 -2.62
CA SER A 36 -20.72 9.84 -2.92
C SER A 36 -21.90 10.66 -2.41
N SER A 37 -21.86 11.09 -1.15
CA SER A 37 -22.95 11.85 -0.52
C SER A 37 -22.99 13.32 -0.98
N PHE A 38 -21.86 13.90 -1.40
CA PHE A 38 -21.79 15.31 -1.77
C PHE A 38 -22.80 15.69 -2.86
N ARG A 39 -23.03 14.80 -3.83
CA ARG A 39 -23.99 15.05 -4.91
C ARG A 39 -25.42 15.13 -4.39
N GLU A 40 -25.77 14.29 -3.42
CA GLU A 40 -27.11 14.28 -2.81
C GLU A 40 -27.33 15.55 -1.99
N LEU A 41 -26.30 16.03 -1.30
CA LEU A 41 -26.36 17.23 -0.45
C LEU A 41 -26.34 18.53 -1.26
N HIS A 42 -25.51 18.60 -2.31
CA HIS A 42 -25.18 19.86 -3.01
C HIS A 42 -25.58 19.89 -4.49
N GLY A 43 -26.13 18.80 -5.04
CA GLY A 43 -26.58 18.72 -6.43
C GLY A 43 -25.47 18.73 -7.50
N LYS A 44 -24.20 18.70 -7.11
CA LYS A 44 -23.03 18.77 -7.99
C LYS A 44 -21.94 17.79 -7.57
N PHE A 45 -20.99 17.54 -8.47
CA PHE A 45 -19.78 16.77 -8.12
C PHE A 45 -18.77 17.67 -7.40
N PRO A 46 -18.15 17.21 -6.31
CA PRO A 46 -17.21 18.02 -5.55
C PRO A 46 -15.86 18.17 -6.24
N SER A 47 -15.17 19.27 -5.94
CA SER A 47 -13.75 19.49 -6.20
C SER A 47 -12.91 19.04 -5.02
N ALA A 48 -11.59 18.94 -5.19
CA ALA A 48 -10.70 18.51 -4.11
C ALA A 48 -10.75 19.42 -2.86
N MET A 49 -10.98 20.73 -3.04
CA MET A 49 -11.11 21.64 -1.90
C MET A 49 -12.43 21.41 -1.16
N GLU A 50 -13.54 21.23 -1.88
CA GLU A 50 -14.84 20.93 -1.26
C GLU A 50 -14.81 19.59 -0.51
N ILE A 51 -14.11 18.57 -1.05
CA ILE A 51 -13.88 17.30 -0.33
C ILE A 51 -13.07 17.55 0.94
N LEU A 52 -12.02 18.37 0.86
CA LEU A 52 -11.19 18.68 2.01
C LEU A 52 -12.02 19.35 3.10
N ASP A 53 -12.81 20.36 2.74
CA ASP A 53 -13.64 21.14 3.66
C ASP A 53 -14.65 20.24 4.39
N GLU A 54 -15.31 19.32 3.68
CA GLU A 54 -16.23 18.33 4.27
C GLU A 54 -15.51 17.29 5.16
N LEU A 55 -14.23 17.03 4.90
CA LEU A 55 -13.41 16.10 5.69
C LEU A 55 -12.80 16.73 6.94
N LEU A 56 -12.68 18.06 7.03
CA LEU A 56 -12.03 18.75 8.16
C LEU A 56 -12.72 18.46 9.51
N ASP A 57 -14.02 18.20 9.50
CA ASP A 57 -14.79 17.87 10.71
C ASP A 57 -14.54 16.44 11.22
N SER A 58 -13.94 15.56 10.41
CA SER A 58 -13.74 14.14 10.72
C SER A 58 -12.29 13.66 10.64
N THR A 59 -11.42 14.35 9.90
CA THR A 59 -10.04 13.91 9.63
C THR A 59 -9.05 15.08 9.56
N LYS A 60 -7.87 14.93 10.17
CA LYS A 60 -6.76 15.90 10.04
C LYS A 60 -5.94 15.64 8.77
N LEU A 61 -6.56 15.73 7.60
CA LEU A 61 -5.90 15.48 6.32
C LEU A 61 -5.30 16.76 5.73
N LYS A 62 -4.03 16.74 5.31
CA LYS A 62 -3.43 17.87 4.58
C LYS A 62 -3.89 17.86 3.12
N LYS A 63 -3.93 19.04 2.49
CA LYS A 63 -4.29 19.20 1.07
C LYS A 63 -3.47 18.31 0.14
N THR A 64 -2.16 18.25 0.30
CA THR A 64 -1.28 17.41 -0.53
C THR A 64 -1.63 15.92 -0.39
N GLN A 65 -1.82 15.45 0.85
CA GLN A 65 -2.21 14.07 1.14
C GLN A 65 -3.57 13.72 0.52
N LEU A 66 -4.52 14.66 0.48
CA LEU A 66 -5.79 14.45 -0.20
C LEU A 66 -5.60 14.25 -1.72
N TYR A 67 -4.77 15.06 -2.37
CA TYR A 67 -4.49 14.87 -3.81
C TYR A 67 -3.85 13.52 -4.09
N ASP A 68 -2.89 13.09 -3.28
CA ASP A 68 -2.24 11.78 -3.44
C ASP A 68 -3.25 10.64 -3.26
N ARG A 69 -4.13 10.74 -2.27
CA ARG A 69 -5.20 9.75 -2.04
C ARG A 69 -6.23 9.74 -3.16
N LEU A 70 -6.69 10.91 -3.63
CA LEU A 70 -7.62 11.01 -4.76
C LEU A 70 -7.01 10.42 -6.04
N ASN A 71 -5.71 10.64 -6.27
CA ASN A 71 -5.01 10.07 -7.42
C ASN A 71 -4.93 8.54 -7.32
N ARG A 72 -4.62 8.00 -6.13
CA ARG A 72 -4.61 6.55 -5.90
C ARG A 72 -5.99 5.93 -6.08
N LEU A 73 -7.02 6.52 -5.50
CA LEU A 73 -8.40 6.08 -5.64
C LEU A 73 -8.89 6.13 -7.09
N ALA A 74 -8.47 7.14 -7.84
CA ALA A 74 -8.77 7.24 -9.26
C ALA A 74 -8.06 6.16 -10.08
N ASN A 75 -6.77 5.94 -9.84
CA ASN A 75 -5.99 4.92 -10.54
C ASN A 75 -6.51 3.50 -10.28
N ARG A 76 -6.99 3.23 -9.06
CA ARG A 76 -7.63 1.94 -8.72
C ARG A 76 -9.04 1.81 -9.28
N GLY A 77 -9.67 2.90 -9.74
CA GLY A 77 -11.01 2.91 -10.30
C GLY A 77 -12.13 3.21 -9.29
N PHE A 78 -11.83 3.46 -8.01
CA PHE A 78 -12.85 3.82 -7.01
C PHE A 78 -13.54 5.16 -7.28
N VAL A 79 -12.81 6.10 -7.91
CA VAL A 79 -13.27 7.47 -8.16
C VAL A 79 -13.03 7.86 -9.61
N LEU A 80 -14.06 8.35 -10.28
CA LEU A 80 -13.94 8.97 -11.59
C LEU A 80 -13.53 10.44 -11.45
N VAL A 81 -12.52 10.85 -12.22
CA VAL A 81 -12.05 12.25 -12.26
C VAL A 81 -12.46 12.91 -13.57
N LYS A 82 -13.28 13.95 -13.48
CA LYS A 82 -13.58 14.84 -14.62
C LYS A 82 -12.50 15.92 -14.69
N LEU A 83 -11.67 15.83 -15.72
CA LEU A 83 -10.54 16.74 -15.95
C LEU A 83 -10.98 18.14 -16.40
N LEU A 84 -12.16 18.23 -17.02
CA LEU A 84 -12.77 19.47 -17.49
C LEU A 84 -14.25 19.51 -17.09
N PRO A 85 -14.80 20.69 -16.72
CA PRO A 85 -14.10 21.97 -16.53
C PRO A 85 -13.22 22.00 -15.26
N ARG A 86 -12.32 22.99 -15.14
CA ARG A 86 -11.59 23.24 -13.88
C ARG A 86 -12.50 23.98 -12.89
N PRO A 87 -12.40 23.73 -11.57
CA PRO A 87 -11.53 22.74 -10.92
C PRO A 87 -11.99 21.30 -11.19
N ARG A 88 -11.04 20.35 -11.18
CA ARG A 88 -11.32 18.91 -11.39
C ARG A 88 -12.44 18.45 -10.45
N ARG A 89 -13.38 17.68 -10.99
CA ARG A 89 -14.53 17.17 -10.24
C ARG A 89 -14.43 15.66 -10.06
N TYR A 90 -14.83 15.18 -8.89
CA TYR A 90 -14.72 13.78 -8.52
C TYR A 90 -16.11 13.16 -8.41
N GLN A 91 -16.24 11.93 -8.85
CA GLN A 91 -17.50 11.21 -8.90
C GLN A 91 -17.29 9.77 -8.43
N VAL A 92 -18.19 9.29 -7.58
CA VAL A 92 -18.30 7.87 -7.21
C VAL A 92 -19.65 7.37 -7.73
N THR A 93 -19.65 6.19 -8.35
CA THR A 93 -20.86 5.46 -8.75
C THR A 93 -20.73 4.00 -8.31
N THR A 94 -21.83 3.24 -8.37
CA THR A 94 -21.78 1.80 -8.13
C THR A 94 -20.80 1.08 -9.08
N ASP A 95 -20.65 1.58 -10.31
CA ASP A 95 -19.71 1.01 -11.28
C ASP A 95 -18.26 1.29 -10.88
N THR A 96 -17.93 2.51 -10.45
CA THR A 96 -16.56 2.82 -9.95
C THR A 96 -16.24 2.02 -8.69
N ILE A 97 -17.22 1.78 -7.81
CA ILE A 97 -17.00 0.90 -6.65
C ILE A 97 -16.74 -0.54 -7.07
N LYS A 98 -17.51 -1.09 -8.03
CA LYS A 98 -17.28 -2.45 -8.54
C LYS A 98 -15.91 -2.59 -9.18
N GLU A 99 -15.53 -1.65 -10.04
CA GLU A 99 -14.22 -1.60 -10.69
C GLU A 99 -13.10 -1.46 -9.66
N GLY A 100 -13.23 -0.50 -8.74
CA GLY A 100 -12.31 -0.27 -7.63
C GLY A 100 -12.06 -1.51 -6.80
N VAL A 101 -13.13 -2.18 -6.35
CA VAL A 101 -13.03 -3.42 -5.56
C VAL A 101 -12.38 -4.53 -6.38
N HIS A 102 -12.76 -4.69 -7.65
CA HIS A 102 -12.17 -5.71 -8.51
C HIS A 102 -10.66 -5.52 -8.66
N ASN A 103 -10.23 -4.31 -9.03
CA ASN A 103 -8.82 -3.98 -9.21
C ASN A 103 -8.05 -4.11 -7.90
N TRP A 104 -8.61 -3.64 -6.79
CA TRP A 104 -7.99 -3.77 -5.47
C TRP A 104 -7.79 -5.24 -5.08
N VAL A 105 -8.78 -6.12 -5.28
CA VAL A 105 -8.64 -7.56 -5.00
C VAL A 105 -7.58 -8.21 -5.88
N GLN A 106 -7.50 -7.84 -7.17
CA GLN A 106 -6.46 -8.35 -8.07
C GLN A 106 -5.05 -7.91 -7.60
N GLU A 107 -4.89 -6.63 -7.25
CA GLU A 107 -3.65 -6.11 -6.66
C GLU A 107 -3.28 -6.88 -5.38
N GLN A 108 -4.24 -7.06 -4.45
CA GLN A 108 -4.00 -7.80 -3.19
C GLN A 108 -3.58 -9.25 -3.44
N THR A 109 -4.24 -9.92 -4.39
CA THR A 109 -3.95 -11.31 -4.73
C THR A 109 -2.52 -11.44 -5.25
N THR A 110 -2.13 -10.58 -6.19
CA THR A 110 -0.78 -10.54 -6.77
C THR A 110 0.28 -10.29 -5.69
N SER A 111 -0.02 -9.38 -4.77
CA SER A 111 0.87 -9.06 -3.66
C SER A 111 1.02 -10.19 -2.64
N LEU A 112 -0.05 -10.93 -2.34
CA LEU A 112 0.02 -12.13 -1.49
C LEU A 112 0.80 -13.26 -2.16
N GLU A 113 0.67 -13.43 -3.47
CA GLU A 113 1.49 -14.39 -4.24
C GLU A 113 2.97 -14.02 -4.18
N GLY A 114 3.30 -12.73 -4.36
CA GLY A 114 4.67 -12.22 -4.21
C GLY A 114 5.25 -12.51 -2.83
N LEU A 115 4.52 -12.18 -1.76
CA LEU A 115 4.90 -12.49 -0.39
C LEU A 115 5.10 -13.98 -0.15
N THR A 116 4.21 -14.82 -0.69
CA THR A 116 4.32 -16.27 -0.53
C THR A 116 5.59 -16.80 -1.19
N ASN A 117 5.93 -16.29 -2.37
CA ASN A 117 7.16 -16.65 -3.07
C ASN A 117 8.42 -16.21 -2.31
N GLU A 118 8.41 -15.00 -1.72
CA GLU A 118 9.50 -14.53 -0.87
C GLU A 118 9.67 -15.39 0.39
N LEU A 119 8.58 -15.72 1.07
CA LEU A 119 8.60 -16.60 2.24
C LEU A 119 9.11 -18.00 1.89
N LEU A 120 8.74 -18.55 0.72
CA LEU A 120 9.28 -19.81 0.22
C LEU A 120 10.77 -19.72 -0.08
N SER A 121 11.24 -18.60 -0.64
CA SER A 121 12.66 -18.34 -0.86
C SER A 121 13.43 -18.33 0.46
N ILE A 122 12.94 -17.62 1.46
CA ILE A 122 13.53 -17.58 2.81
C ILE A 122 13.52 -18.98 3.44
N GLN A 123 12.41 -19.72 3.32
CA GLN A 123 12.32 -21.08 3.85
C GLN A 123 13.35 -22.02 3.19
N ASN A 124 13.50 -21.93 1.87
CA ASN A 124 14.48 -22.73 1.12
C ASN A 124 15.92 -22.34 1.48
N PHE A 125 16.18 -21.04 1.67
CA PHE A 125 17.45 -20.56 2.19
C PHE A 125 17.74 -21.17 3.57
N LEU A 126 16.81 -21.09 4.52
CA LEU A 126 16.98 -21.67 5.87
C LEU A 126 17.18 -23.19 5.84
N LYS A 127 16.48 -23.93 4.98
CA LYS A 127 16.65 -25.38 4.82
C LYS A 127 18.01 -25.77 4.26
N ARG A 128 18.57 -24.94 3.38
CA ARG A 128 19.88 -25.17 2.75
C ARG A 128 21.03 -24.58 3.55
N MET A 129 20.72 -23.80 4.58
CA MET A 129 21.70 -23.15 5.43
C MET A 129 22.42 -24.21 6.25
N ASP A 130 23.71 -24.37 5.99
CA ASP A 130 24.56 -25.29 6.74
C ASP A 130 24.69 -24.77 8.18
N THR A 131 23.96 -25.41 9.09
CA THR A 131 23.92 -25.04 10.50
C THR A 131 25.32 -25.10 11.11
N SER A 132 26.21 -25.97 10.64
CA SER A 132 27.58 -26.06 11.14
C SER A 132 28.39 -24.79 10.86
N LYS A 133 28.21 -24.19 9.67
CA LYS A 133 28.86 -22.92 9.31
C LYS A 133 28.27 -21.75 10.08
N LEU A 134 26.96 -21.75 10.30
CA LEU A 134 26.31 -20.71 11.10
C LEU A 134 26.76 -20.77 12.56
N THR A 135 26.79 -21.98 13.14
CA THR A 135 27.27 -22.20 14.49
C THR A 135 28.74 -21.86 14.63
N ALA A 136 29.59 -22.23 13.65
CA ALA A 136 30.99 -21.85 13.63
C ALA A 136 31.14 -20.32 13.62
N ALA A 137 30.40 -19.60 12.76
CA ALA A 137 30.47 -18.14 12.70
C ALA A 137 29.93 -17.44 13.96
N ILE A 138 28.88 -17.98 14.59
CA ILE A 138 28.36 -17.48 15.88
C ILE A 138 29.36 -17.74 16.99
N ALA A 139 29.97 -18.92 17.04
CA ALA A 139 30.95 -19.28 18.05
C ALA A 139 32.24 -18.45 17.93
N ASP A 140 32.70 -18.19 16.71
CA ASP A 140 33.85 -17.32 16.42
C ASP A 140 33.58 -15.88 16.90
N LYS A 141 32.37 -15.35 16.66
CA LYS A 141 31.95 -14.03 17.18
C LYS A 141 31.80 -13.99 18.70
N LEU A 142 31.34 -15.07 19.32
CA LEU A 142 31.18 -15.15 20.78
C LEU A 142 32.47 -15.57 21.49
N SER A 143 33.59 -15.74 20.77
CA SER A 143 34.88 -16.22 21.29
C SER A 143 34.77 -17.55 22.04
N ILE A 144 33.80 -18.39 21.67
CA ILE A 144 33.61 -19.72 22.25
C ILE A 144 34.57 -20.66 21.53
N LYS A 145 35.56 -21.20 22.26
CA LYS A 145 36.51 -22.18 21.70
C LYS A 145 35.77 -23.47 21.32
N TYR A 146 35.74 -23.78 20.03
CA TYR A 146 35.32 -25.08 19.51
C TYR A 146 36.49 -26.08 19.63
N PRO A 147 36.27 -27.32 20.10
CA PRO A 147 37.25 -28.39 20.01
C PRO A 147 37.41 -28.91 18.58
#